data_AF-A0A5C9BHV2-F1
#
_entry.id   AF-A0A5C9BHV2-F1
#
_cell.length_a   1.000
_cell.length_b   1.000
_cell.length_c   1.000
_cell.angle_alpha   90.00
_cell.angle_beta   90.00
_cell.angle_gamma   90.00
#
_symmetry.space_group_name_H-M   'P 1'
#
loop_
_entity.id
_entity.type
_entity.pdbx_description
1 polymer ?
#
loop_
_entity_poly.entity_id
_entity_poly.type
_entity_poly.pdbx_seq_one_letter_code
_entity_poly.pdbx_strand_id
1 'polypeptide(L)'
;MTGDGINDAPALARADIGVAMGAAGTDTAMEAADIVIMNDDLRRIPETIRLSRRTHAVLWQNISLALGIKVIFLGLALFGSATMWMAVFADMGASLLVVANGLRMFRTSAPQTKD
;
A
#
# COMPACT_ATOMS: atom_id res chain seq x y z
N MET A 1 17.20 -1.22 5.21
CA MET A 1 18.59 -0.74 5.12
C MET A 1 18.63 0.50 4.25
N THR A 2 19.48 1.48 4.55
CA THR A 2 19.64 2.69 3.73
C THR A 2 21.07 2.73 3.21
N GLY A 3 21.25 3.07 1.94
CA GLY A 3 22.58 3.19 1.32
C GLY A 3 22.55 4.08 0.09
N ASP A 4 23.72 4.50 -0.36
CA ASP A 4 23.91 5.38 -1.52
C ASP A 4 24.87 4.74 -2.55
N GLY A 5 25.73 3.82 -2.13
CA GLY A 5 26.77 3.26 -2.97
C GLY A 5 26.50 1.86 -3.55
N ILE A 6 27.24 1.55 -4.61
CA ILE A 6 27.43 0.22 -5.21
C ILE A 6 27.80 -0.85 -4.17
N ASN A 7 28.53 -0.48 -3.11
CA ASN A 7 28.93 -1.38 -2.05
C ASN A 7 27.76 -1.79 -1.13
N ASP A 8 26.70 -0.97 -1.07
CA ASP A 8 25.52 -1.25 -0.25
C ASP A 8 24.46 -2.03 -1.04
N ALA A 9 24.55 -2.07 -2.38
CA ALA A 9 23.59 -2.77 -3.24
C ALA A 9 23.31 -4.24 -2.84
N PRO A 10 24.31 -5.08 -2.46
CA PRO A 10 24.05 -6.46 -2.03
C PRO A 10 23.28 -6.57 -0.71
N ALA A 11 23.34 -5.51 0.09
CA ALA A 11 22.74 -5.44 1.42
C ALA A 11 21.39 -4.69 1.40
N LEU A 12 21.19 -3.76 0.45
CA LEU A 12 19.86 -3.27 0.06
C LEU A 12 18.99 -4.39 -0.50
N ALA A 13 19.51 -5.20 -1.43
CA ALA A 13 18.79 -6.32 -2.03
C ALA A 13 18.43 -7.45 -1.05
N ARG A 14 19.10 -7.51 0.12
CA ARG A 14 18.81 -8.48 1.18
C ARG A 14 17.96 -7.93 2.31
N ALA A 15 17.75 -6.62 2.37
CA ALA A 15 16.92 -6.02 3.40
C ALA A 15 15.44 -6.25 3.10
N ASP A 16 14.60 -6.34 4.13
CA ASP A 16 13.14 -6.42 3.93
C ASP A 16 12.58 -5.16 3.26
N ILE A 17 13.27 -4.03 3.45
CA ILE A 17 13.01 -2.75 2.78
C ILE A 17 14.36 -2.05 2.56
N GLY A 18 14.79 -1.96 1.31
CA GLY A 18 15.95 -1.19 0.86
C GLY A 18 15.57 0.25 0.48
N VAL A 19 16.28 1.25 1.03
CA VAL A 19 16.08 2.67 0.71
C VAL A 19 17.36 3.26 0.13
N ALA A 20 17.34 3.66 -1.14
CA ALA A 20 18.46 4.33 -1.81
C ALA A 20 18.28 5.85 -1.87
N MET A 21 19.39 6.57 -1.82
CA MET A 21 19.44 8.02 -2.06
C MET A 21 19.62 8.27 -3.56
N GLY A 22 18.80 9.15 -4.14
CA GLY A 22 18.68 9.31 -5.59
C GLY A 22 19.53 10.41 -6.22
N ALA A 23 19.96 11.42 -5.45
CA ALA A 23 20.81 12.50 -5.99
C ALA A 23 22.31 12.25 -5.69
N ALA A 24 22.63 11.61 -4.57
CA ALA A 24 23.99 11.19 -4.24
C ALA A 24 24.31 9.72 -4.55
N GLY A 25 23.31 8.90 -4.88
CA GLY A 25 23.48 7.46 -5.02
C GLY A 25 23.82 6.97 -6.43
N THR A 26 24.56 5.85 -6.48
CA THR A 26 24.91 5.18 -7.74
C THR A 26 23.71 4.50 -8.40
N ASP A 27 23.63 4.48 -9.73
CA ASP A 27 22.55 3.81 -10.49
C ASP A 27 22.29 2.37 -10.02
N THR A 28 23.38 1.65 -9.68
CA THR A 28 23.32 0.28 -9.19
C THR A 28 22.65 0.15 -7.81
N ALA A 29 22.80 1.15 -6.95
CA ALA A 29 22.13 1.18 -5.64
C ALA A 29 20.64 1.51 -5.80
N MET A 30 20.28 2.38 -6.76
CA MET A 30 18.88 2.70 -7.08
C MET A 30 18.14 1.50 -7.67
N GLU A 31 18.80 0.70 -8.51
CA GLU A 31 18.21 -0.50 -9.12
C GLU A 31 18.01 -1.65 -8.10
N ALA A 32 18.86 -1.72 -7.08
CA ALA A 32 18.79 -2.72 -6.02
C ALA A 32 17.84 -2.37 -4.86
N ALA A 33 17.28 -1.15 -4.82
CA ALA A 33 16.45 -0.66 -3.73
C ALA A 33 14.95 -0.76 -4.03
N ASP A 34 14.13 -0.99 -2.99
CA ASP A 34 12.67 -0.95 -3.11
C ASP A 34 12.11 0.49 -3.15
N ILE A 35 12.81 1.43 -2.51
CA ILE A 35 12.41 2.83 -2.38
C ILE A 35 13.59 3.73 -2.71
N VAL A 36 13.40 4.65 -3.66
CA VAL A 36 14.41 5.65 -4.03
C VAL A 36 13.96 7.03 -3.56
N ILE A 37 14.80 7.70 -2.78
CA ILE A 37 14.58 9.06 -2.29
C ILE A 37 15.29 10.03 -3.23
N MET A 38 14.55 10.66 -4.16
CA MET A 38 15.13 11.49 -5.22
C MET A 38 15.79 12.80 -4.73
N ASN A 39 15.31 13.36 -3.61
CA ASN A 39 15.94 14.53 -2.99
C ASN A 39 16.77 13.99 -1.83
N ASP A 40 18.05 14.33 -1.67
CA ASP A 40 18.94 13.78 -0.62
C ASP A 40 18.54 14.16 0.84
N ASP A 41 17.26 14.39 1.10
CA ASP A 41 16.67 14.63 2.40
C ASP A 41 16.17 13.35 3.08
N LEU A 42 16.97 12.87 4.03
CA LEU A 42 16.66 11.75 4.92
C LEU A 42 15.37 11.95 5.74
N ARG A 43 14.86 13.19 5.88
CA ARG A 43 13.59 13.48 6.55
C ARG A 43 12.38 12.86 5.83
N ARG A 44 12.53 12.42 4.58
CA ARG A 44 11.48 11.71 3.84
C ARG A 44 11.29 10.26 4.27
N ILE A 45 12.30 9.61 4.87
CA ILE A 45 12.17 8.24 5.38
C ILE A 45 10.99 8.10 6.37
N PRO A 46 10.89 8.92 7.44
CA PRO A 46 9.77 8.83 8.37
C PRO A 46 8.42 9.23 7.74
N GLU A 47 8.40 10.10 6.73
CA GLU A 47 7.19 10.43 5.97
C GLU A 47 6.68 9.23 5.17
N THR A 48 7.56 8.53 4.47
CA THR A 48 7.25 7.31 3.71
C THR A 48 6.74 6.20 4.64
N ILE A 49 7.34 6.03 5.82
CA ILE A 49 6.87 5.06 6.82
C ILE A 49 5.48 5.46 7.34
N ARG A 50 5.23 6.74 7.62
CA ARG A 50 3.91 7.24 8.06
C ARG A 50 2.85 7.03 6.98
N LEU A 51 3.19 7.27 5.71
CA LEU A 51 2.31 7.03 4.59
C LEU A 51 1.98 5.53 4.48
N SER A 52 2.99 4.67 4.50
CA SER A 52 2.82 3.20 4.48
C SER A 52 1.89 2.70 5.58
N ARG A 53 2.06 3.17 6.82
CA ARG A 53 1.16 2.81 7.94
C ARG A 53 -0.29 3.23 7.71
N ARG A 54 -0.52 4.42 7.13
CA ARG A 54 -1.86 4.89 6.78
C ARG A 54 -2.47 4.04 5.67
N THR A 55 -1.70 3.73 4.63
CA THR A 55 -2.11 2.79 3.56
C THR A 55 -2.50 1.45 4.13
N HIS A 56 -1.68 0.90 5.03
CA HIS A 56 -1.91 -0.38 5.66
C HIS A 56 -3.21 -0.39 6.49
N ALA A 57 -3.51 0.69 7.21
CA ALA A 57 -4.77 0.81 7.93
C ALA A 57 -5.98 0.82 7.00
N VAL A 58 -5.93 1.55 5.89
CA VAL A 58 -7.00 1.57 4.87
C VAL A 58 -7.14 0.21 4.18
N LEU A 59 -6.02 -0.46 3.90
CA LEU A 59 -6.00 -1.81 3.33
C LEU A 59 -6.73 -2.81 4.23
N TRP A 60 -6.42 -2.79 5.53
CA TRP A 60 -7.10 -3.67 6.50
C TRP A 60 -8.60 -3.37 6.63
N GLN A 61 -9.02 -2.10 6.53
CA GLN A 61 -10.45 -1.75 6.47
C GLN A 61 -11.12 -2.35 5.24
N ASN A 62 -10.49 -2.25 4.07
CA ASN A 62 -11.01 -2.79 2.82
C ASN A 62 -11.11 -4.32 2.85
N ILE A 63 -10.06 -5.00 3.32
CA ILE A 63 -10.05 -6.47 3.48
C ILE A 63 -11.15 -6.89 4.45
N SER A 64 -11.27 -6.22 5.60
CA SER A 64 -12.28 -6.54 6.60
C SER A 64 -13.70 -6.35 6.06
N LEU A 65 -13.94 -5.29 5.29
CA LEU A 65 -15.23 -5.05 4.63
C LEU A 65 -15.56 -6.15 3.61
N ALA A 66 -14.63 -6.46 2.71
CA ALA A 66 -14.83 -7.47 1.67
C ALA A 66 -15.03 -8.87 2.28
N LEU A 67 -14.24 -9.22 3.28
CA LEU A 67 -14.34 -10.51 3.97
C LEU A 67 -15.63 -10.59 4.81
N GLY A 68 -16.02 -9.49 5.47
CA GLY A 68 -17.26 -9.43 6.24
C GLY A 68 -18.49 -9.70 5.38
N ILE A 69 -18.58 -9.10 4.19
CA ILE A 69 -19.66 -9.35 3.23
C ILE A 69 -19.68 -10.82 2.81
N LYS A 70 -18.52 -11.40 2.48
CA LYS A 70 -18.41 -12.82 2.11
C LYS A 70 -18.84 -13.77 3.23
N VAL A 71 -18.48 -13.48 4.48
CA VAL A 71 -18.87 -14.29 5.64
C VAL A 71 -20.39 -14.22 5.89
N ILE A 72 -20.99 -13.03 5.76
CA ILE A 72 -22.45 -12.87 5.89
C ILE A 72 -23.18 -13.69 4.83
N PHE A 73 -22.73 -13.62 3.57
CA PHE A 73 -23.33 -14.38 2.47
C PHE A 73 -23.10 -15.88 2.60
N LEU A 74 -21.94 -16.30 3.08
CA LEU A 74 -21.67 -17.71 3.39
C LEU A 74 -22.63 -18.24 4.46
N GLY A 75 -22.87 -17.46 5.52
CA GLY A 75 -23.86 -17.80 6.55
C GLY A 75 -25.27 -17.92 5.97
N LEU A 76 -25.74 -16.92 5.21
CA LEU A 76 -27.06 -16.95 4.56
C LEU A 76 -27.22 -18.12 3.58
N ALA A 77 -26.15 -18.51 2.88
CA ALA A 77 -26.15 -19.66 1.99
C ALA A 77 -26.33 -20.98 2.74
N LEU A 78 -25.72 -21.13 3.93
CA LEU A 78 -25.90 -22.30 4.78
C LEU A 78 -27.35 -22.42 5.30
N PHE A 79 -28.04 -21.30 5.53
CA PHE A 79 -29.47 -21.27 5.90
C PHE A 79 -30.42 -21.39 4.70
N GLY A 80 -29.91 -21.65 3.49
CA GLY A 80 -30.71 -21.90 2.29
C GLY A 80 -31.46 -20.68 1.74
N SER A 81 -31.19 -19.48 2.26
CA SER A 81 -31.90 -18.25 1.93
C SER A 81 -31.12 -17.31 0.99
N ALA A 82 -29.91 -17.71 0.57
CA ALA A 82 -29.09 -16.95 -0.36
C ALA A 82 -29.30 -17.40 -1.82
N THR A 83 -29.65 -16.46 -2.69
CA THR A 83 -29.66 -16.67 -4.15
C THR A 83 -28.30 -16.27 -4.74
N MET A 84 -27.82 -17.01 -5.75
CA MET A 84 -26.52 -16.72 -6.40
C MET A 84 -26.44 -15.28 -6.94
N TRP A 85 -27.56 -14.74 -7.44
CA TRP A 85 -27.63 -13.37 -7.94
C TRP A 85 -27.34 -12.31 -6.86
N MET A 86 -27.89 -12.45 -5.65
CA MET A 86 -27.63 -11.51 -4.55
C MET A 86 -26.16 -11.54 -4.12
N ALA A 87 -25.54 -12.72 -4.12
CA ALA A 87 -24.12 -12.87 -3.78
C ALA A 87 -23.22 -12.15 -4.79
N VAL A 88 -23.49 -12.29 -6.09
CA VAL A 88 -22.75 -11.60 -7.16
C VAL A 88 -22.93 -10.08 -7.05
N PHE A 89 -24.15 -9.61 -6.84
CA PHE A 89 -24.42 -8.18 -6.67
C PHE A 89 -23.69 -7.58 -5.46
N ALA A 90 -23.69 -8.29 -4.33
CA ALA A 90 -23.01 -7.85 -3.13
C ALA A 90 -21.47 -7.84 -3.28
N ASP A 91 -20.88 -8.83 -3.93
CA ASP A 91 -19.43 -8.88 -4.18
C ASP A 91 -18.99 -7.75 -5.14
N MET A 92 -19.77 -7.52 -6.22
CA MET A 92 -19.53 -6.36 -7.11
C MET A 92 -19.68 -5.03 -6.36
N GLY A 93 -20.74 -4.86 -5.56
CA GLY A 93 -20.92 -3.66 -4.72
C GLY A 93 -19.78 -3.46 -3.71
N ALA A 94 -19.33 -4.54 -3.07
CA ALA A 94 -18.20 -4.52 -2.15
C ALA A 94 -16.92 -4.06 -2.85
N SER A 95 -16.65 -4.55 -4.06
CA SER A 95 -15.49 -4.13 -4.85
C SER A 95 -15.50 -2.62 -5.14
N LEU A 96 -16.66 -2.06 -5.49
CA LEU A 96 -16.81 -0.62 -5.73
C LEU A 96 -16.57 0.19 -4.47
N LEU A 97 -17.08 -0.27 -3.31
CA LEU A 97 -16.84 0.37 -2.01
C LEU A 97 -15.36 0.32 -1.61
N VAL A 98 -14.68 -0.81 -1.81
CA VAL A 98 -13.26 -0.98 -1.55
C VAL A 98 -12.43 -0.04 -2.43
N VAL A 99 -12.76 0.05 -3.72
CA VAL A 99 -12.09 0.97 -4.65
C VAL A 99 -12.36 2.43 -4.26
N ALA A 100 -13.60 2.80 -3.93
CA ALA A 100 -13.94 4.15 -3.48
C ALA A 100 -13.19 4.54 -2.19
N ASN A 101 -13.09 3.62 -1.22
CA ASN A 101 -12.33 3.84 0.00
C ASN A 101 -10.81 3.91 -0.26
N GLY A 102 -10.31 3.14 -1.23
CA GLY A 102 -8.92 3.26 -1.71
C GLY A 102 -8.64 4.62 -2.35
N LEU A 103 -9.55 5.12 -3.19
CA LEU A 103 -9.45 6.44 -3.84
C LEU A 103 -9.48 7.60 -2.84
N ARG A 104 -10.09 7.42 -1.66
CA ARG A 104 -10.02 8.41 -0.56
C ARG A 104 -8.58 8.71 -0.15
N MET A 105 -7.69 7.72 -0.21
CA MET A 105 -6.29 7.91 0.17
C MET A 105 -5.57 8.91 -0.75
N PHE A 106 -5.86 8.88 -2.06
CA PHE A 106 -5.30 9.82 -3.03
C PHE A 106 -5.70 11.28 -2.78
N ARG A 107 -6.88 11.52 -2.19
CA ARG A 107 -7.33 12.88 -1.85
C ARG A 107 -6.56 13.52 -0.68
N THR A 108 -5.87 12.71 0.12
CA THR A 108 -5.12 13.20 1.28
C THR A 108 -3.65 13.49 0.95
N SER A 109 -3.19 13.10 -0.24
CA SER A 109 -1.86 13.36 -0.77
C SER A 109 -1.88 14.60 -1.68
N ALA A 110 -2.42 15.72 -1.21
CA ALA A 110 -2.06 17.00 -1.81
C ALA A 110 -0.63 17.33 -1.33
N PRO A 111 0.34 17.53 -2.23
CA PRO A 111 1.68 17.92 -1.84
C PRO A 111 1.61 19.27 -1.14
N GLN A 112 2.12 19.35 0.09
CA GLN A 112 2.58 20.62 0.64
C GLN A 112 3.84 21.00 -0.13
N THR A 113 3.67 21.62 -1.30
CA THR A 113 4.69 22.54 -1.82
C THR A 113 4.67 23.75 -0.91
N LYS A 114 5.55 23.77 0.08
CA LYS A 114 5.85 24.97 0.85
C LYS A 114 7.30 25.34 0.55
N ASP A 115 7.40 26.44 -0.21
CA ASP A 115 8.49 27.42 -0.31
C ASP A 115 9.93 26.93 -0.41
#